data_AF-A0A942A522-F1
#
_entry.id   AF-A0A942A522-F1
#
_cell.length_a   1.000
_cell.length_b   1.000
_cell.length_c   1.000
_cell.angle_alpha   90.00
_cell.angle_beta   90.00
_cell.angle_gamma   90.00
#
_symmetry.space_group_name_H-M   'P 1'
#
loop_
_entity.id
_entity.type
_entity.pdbx_description
1 polymer ?
#
loop_
_entity_poly.entity_id
_entity_poly.type
_entity_poly.pdbx_seq_one_letter_code
_entity_poly.pdbx_strand_id
1 'polypeptide(L)'
;MIDNPNWLKPEGSAYFHQISQDCIKKLVECMEGIDIEEIDCDTCIKMQEILSDEIEDPEFFEFAIDNLSELASYIAEGKVNIRIHRNDVDELWFDVDEV
;
A
#
# COMPACT_ATOMS: atom_id res chain seq x y z
N MET A 1 -10.98 4.85 -38.72
CA MET A 1 -9.97 4.84 -37.65
C MET A 1 -10.27 6.05 -36.80
N ILE A 2 -10.76 5.84 -35.59
CA ILE A 2 -11.00 6.91 -34.62
C ILE A 2 -9.77 6.92 -33.72
N ASP A 3 -8.89 7.89 -33.95
CA ASP A 3 -7.81 8.28 -33.03
C ASP A 3 -8.45 9.10 -31.90
N ASN A 4 -8.95 8.42 -30.87
CA ASN A 4 -9.27 9.06 -29.60
C ASN A 4 -8.28 8.51 -28.55
N PRO A 5 -7.18 9.21 -28.27
CA PRO A 5 -6.24 8.84 -27.21
C PRO A 5 -6.78 9.12 -25.79
N ASN A 6 -8.03 9.55 -25.65
CA ASN A 6 -8.71 9.79 -24.36
C ASN A 6 -9.13 8.50 -23.64
N TRP A 7 -8.40 7.40 -23.85
CA TRP A 7 -8.53 6.17 -23.07
C TRP A 7 -7.51 6.10 -21.92
N LEU A 8 -6.76 7.17 -21.67
CA LEU A 8 -5.68 7.18 -20.70
C LEU A 8 -6.06 8.00 -19.47
N LYS A 9 -6.38 7.24 -18.42
CA LYS A 9 -6.82 7.60 -17.08
C LYS A 9 -8.28 8.08 -16.98
N PRO A 10 -9.14 7.38 -16.23
CA PRO A 10 -10.39 7.97 -15.79
C PRO A 10 -10.08 9.16 -14.89
N GLU A 11 -10.35 10.37 -15.38
CA GLU A 11 -10.60 11.53 -14.52
C GLU A 11 -11.79 11.18 -13.62
N GLY A 12 -11.52 10.81 -12.36
CA GLY A 12 -12.56 10.56 -11.35
C GLY A 12 -13.22 9.18 -11.42
N SER A 13 -12.46 8.09 -11.51
CA SER A 13 -12.97 6.80 -11.04
C SER A 13 -12.16 6.34 -9.85
N ALA A 14 -12.83 6.02 -8.75
CA ALA A 14 -12.24 5.32 -7.63
C ALA A 14 -11.31 4.20 -8.12
N TYR A 15 -10.02 4.36 -7.84
CA TYR A 15 -8.96 3.44 -8.24
C TYR A 15 -8.31 2.95 -6.96
N PHE A 16 -7.93 1.68 -6.94
CA PHE A 16 -7.27 1.10 -5.79
C PHE A 16 -6.14 0.18 -6.22
N HIS A 17 -5.17 0.05 -5.34
CA HIS A 17 -4.10 -0.95 -5.44
C HIS A 17 -4.24 -1.92 -4.28
N GLN A 18 -4.43 -3.19 -4.61
CA GLN A 18 -4.48 -4.25 -3.61
C GLN A 18 -3.08 -4.78 -3.38
N ILE A 19 -2.62 -4.72 -2.12
CA ILE A 19 -1.33 -5.28 -1.73
C ILE A 19 -1.42 -6.81 -1.84
N SER A 20 -0.48 -7.43 -2.55
CA SER A 20 -0.44 -8.87 -2.70
C SER A 20 -0.19 -9.58 -1.37
N GLN A 21 -0.72 -10.80 -1.25
CA GLN A 21 -0.43 -11.67 -0.10
C GLN A 21 1.07 -11.96 0.05
N ASP A 22 1.81 -12.02 -1.07
CA ASP A 22 3.25 -12.24 -1.06
C ASP A 22 3.99 -11.04 -0.48
N CYS A 23 3.60 -9.82 -0.85
CA CYS A 23 4.10 -8.59 -0.26
C CYS A 23 3.79 -8.53 1.24
N ILE A 24 2.53 -8.76 1.65
CA ILE A 24 2.15 -8.79 3.08
C ILE A 24 2.98 -9.81 3.85
N LYS A 25 3.19 -11.00 3.30
CA LYS A 25 4.01 -12.03 3.95
C LYS A 25 5.46 -11.57 4.16
N LYS A 26 6.08 -10.95 3.14
CA LYS A 26 7.44 -10.39 3.25
C LYS A 26 7.51 -9.28 4.29
N LEU A 27 6.47 -8.44 4.38
CA LEU A 27 6.38 -7.39 5.40
C LEU A 27 6.26 -7.99 6.81
N VAL A 28 5.45 -9.04 7.01
CA VAL A 28 5.36 -9.78 8.28
C VAL A 28 6.73 -10.35 8.68
N GLU A 29 7.44 -10.97 7.72
CA GLU A 29 8.79 -11.51 7.97
C GLU A 29 9.80 -10.40 8.36
N CYS A 30 9.64 -9.18 7.84
CA CYS A 30 10.46 -8.04 8.23
C CYS A 30 10.14 -7.51 9.63
N MET A 31 8.87 -7.60 10.05
CA MET A 31 8.39 -7.14 11.35
C MET A 31 8.51 -8.20 12.46
N GLU A 32 8.99 -9.41 12.13
CA GLU A 32 9.05 -10.51 13.09
C GLU A 32 9.97 -10.17 14.28
N GLY A 33 9.39 -10.07 15.47
CA GLY A 33 10.11 -9.75 16.70
C GLY A 33 10.39 -8.26 16.91
N ILE A 34 9.77 -7.38 16.11
CA ILE A 34 9.88 -5.92 16.23
C ILE A 34 8.64 -5.38 16.94
N ASP A 35 8.85 -4.41 17.82
CA ASP A 35 7.76 -3.66 18.42
C ASP A 35 7.29 -2.59 17.43
N ILE A 36 6.00 -2.57 17.11
CA ILE A 36 5.41 -1.65 16.12
C ILE A 36 5.51 -0.19 16.60
N GLU A 37 5.59 0.04 17.92
CA GLU A 37 5.81 1.37 18.49
C GLU A 37 7.25 1.85 18.28
N GLU A 38 8.20 0.93 18.00
CA GLU A 38 9.63 1.19 17.79
C GLU A 38 10.16 0.52 16.52
N ILE A 39 9.51 0.78 15.37
CA ILE A 39 10.05 0.33 14.07
C ILE A 39 11.39 1.03 13.82
N ASP A 40 12.46 0.26 13.75
CA ASP A 40 13.80 0.77 13.49
C ASP A 40 13.98 1.21 12.02
N CYS A 41 14.96 2.08 11.77
CA CYS A 41 15.22 2.60 10.42
C CYS A 41 15.58 1.51 9.40
N ASP A 42 16.29 0.43 9.79
CA ASP A 42 16.64 -0.65 8.88
C ASP A 42 15.39 -1.43 8.44
N THR A 43 14.44 -1.62 9.37
CA THR A 43 13.14 -2.23 9.08
C THR A 43 12.28 -1.36 8.18
N CYS A 44 12.22 -0.05 8.44
CA CYS A 44 11.56 0.91 7.53
C CYS A 44 12.14 0.83 6.11
N ILE A 45 13.46 0.75 5.96
CA ILE A 45 14.12 0.65 4.65
C ILE A 45 13.73 -0.65 3.93
N LYS A 46 13.76 -1.79 4.63
CA LYS A 46 13.36 -3.08 4.03
C LYS A 46 11.89 -3.08 3.60
N MET A 47 11.00 -2.51 4.42
CA MET A 47 9.59 -2.39 4.07
C MET A 47 9.40 -1.50 2.84
N GLN A 48 10.14 -0.40 2.73
CA GLN A 48 10.15 0.44 1.53
C GLN A 48 10.61 -0.32 0.29
N GLU A 49 11.67 -1.13 0.37
CA GLU A 49 12.12 -1.96 -0.75
C GLU A 49 11.03 -2.94 -1.19
N ILE A 50 10.42 -3.65 -0.25
CA ILE A 50 9.32 -4.60 -0.54
C ILE A 50 8.13 -3.89 -1.20
N LEU A 51 7.74 -2.72 -0.68
CA LEU A 51 6.64 -1.93 -1.24
C LEU A 51 6.98 -1.37 -2.62
N SER A 52 8.25 -1.07 -2.91
CA SER A 52 8.68 -0.55 -4.22
C SER A 52 8.62 -1.61 -5.32
N ASP A 53 8.81 -2.89 -4.96
CA ASP A 53 8.61 -4.02 -5.88
C ASP A 53 7.12 -4.33 -6.12
N GLU A 54 6.24 -4.00 -5.17
CA GLU A 54 4.80 -4.27 -5.25
C GLU A 54 4.01 -3.12 -5.89
N ILE A 55 4.31 -1.87 -5.52
CA ILE A 55 3.53 -0.68 -5.88
C ILE A 55 4.25 0.09 -6.99
N GLU A 56 3.79 -0.09 -8.23
CA GLU A 56 4.33 0.65 -9.39
C GLU A 56 3.87 2.12 -9.44
N ASP A 57 2.74 2.46 -8.82
CA ASP A 57 2.19 3.81 -8.82
C ASP A 57 2.90 4.68 -7.75
N PRO A 58 3.58 5.78 -8.15
CA PRO A 58 4.40 6.56 -7.23
C PRO A 58 3.59 7.26 -6.14
N GLU A 59 2.34 7.65 -6.40
CA GLU A 59 1.49 8.33 -5.40
C GLU A 59 1.03 7.32 -4.35
N PHE A 60 0.70 6.09 -4.75
CA PHE A 60 0.37 5.02 -3.81
C PHE A 60 1.58 4.56 -3.01
N PHE A 61 2.75 4.51 -3.65
CA PHE A 61 3.99 4.16 -2.98
C PHE A 61 4.35 5.21 -1.92
N GLU A 62 4.33 6.50 -2.28
CA GLU A 62 4.56 7.61 -1.35
C GLU A 62 3.58 7.57 -0.18
N PHE A 63 2.28 7.37 -0.46
CA PHE A 63 1.27 7.22 0.59
C PHE A 63 1.55 6.04 1.53
N ALA A 64 1.92 4.88 0.99
CA ALA A 64 2.24 3.69 1.80
C ALA A 64 3.46 3.92 2.69
N ILE A 65 4.46 4.67 2.19
CA ILE A 65 5.67 5.01 2.95
C ILE A 65 5.35 6.00 4.08
N ASP A 66 4.60 7.07 3.77
CA ASP A 66 4.22 8.09 4.76
C ASP A 66 3.31 7.51 5.87
N ASN A 67 2.56 6.46 5.55
CA ASN A 67 1.65 5.79 6.49
C ASN A 67 2.12 4.36 6.84
N LEU A 68 3.45 4.12 6.84
CA LEU A 68 4.05 2.83 7.15
C LEU A 68 3.63 2.27 8.51
N SER A 69 3.52 3.12 9.53
CA SER A 69 3.10 2.71 10.88
C SER A 69 1.65 2.19 10.91
N GLU A 70 0.77 2.79 10.11
CA GLU A 70 -0.62 2.34 9.98
C GLU A 70 -0.69 1.01 9.22
N LEU A 71 0.02 0.91 8.10
CA LEU A 71 0.16 -0.34 7.34
C LEU A 71 0.72 -1.48 8.22
N ALA A 72 1.79 -1.20 8.96
CA ALA A 72 2.39 -2.12 9.92
C ALA A 72 1.38 -2.58 10.97
N SER A 73 0.57 -1.66 11.50
CA SER A 73 -0.47 -1.99 12.47
C SER A 73 -1.50 -2.97 11.91
N TYR A 74 -2.01 -2.73 10.69
CA TYR A 74 -2.94 -3.67 10.04
C TYR A 74 -2.31 -5.04 9.81
N ILE A 75 -1.05 -5.09 9.36
CA ILE A 75 -0.33 -6.35 9.15
C ILE A 75 -0.16 -7.11 10.48
N ALA A 76 0.17 -6.40 11.56
CA ALA A 76 0.31 -6.99 12.89
C ALA A 76 -1.01 -7.48 13.50
N GLU A 77 -2.11 -6.80 13.20
CA GLU A 77 -3.47 -7.27 13.50
C GLU A 77 -3.86 -8.51 12.66
N GLY A 78 -3.01 -8.93 11.71
CA GLY A 78 -3.23 -10.08 10.85
C GLY A 78 -4.17 -9.79 9.69
N LYS A 79 -4.35 -8.52 9.31
CA LYS A 79 -5.13 -8.14 8.13
C LYS A 79 -4.41 -8.58 6.87
N VAL A 80 -5.09 -9.40 6.08
CA VAL A 80 -4.55 -9.94 4.83
C VAL A 80 -5.10 -9.23 3.60
N ASN A 81 -6.23 -8.55 3.69
CA ASN A 81 -6.84 -7.83 2.57
C ASN A 81 -6.66 -6.33 2.79
N ILE A 82 -5.48 -5.81 2.43
CA ILE A 82 -5.15 -4.40 2.54
C ILE A 82 -5.11 -3.80 1.14
N ARG A 83 -5.81 -2.69 0.93
CA ARG A 83 -5.84 -1.94 -0.32
C ARG A 83 -5.57 -0.47 -0.06
N ILE A 84 -4.91 0.21 -0.98
CA ILE A 84 -4.80 1.66 -1.01
C ILE A 84 -5.88 2.16 -1.96
N HIS A 85 -6.86 2.89 -1.44
CA HIS A 85 -7.95 3.47 -2.23
C HIS A 85 -7.71 4.93 -2.51
N ARG A 86 -8.05 5.38 -3.72
CA ARG A 86 -8.18 6.78 -4.11
C ARG A 86 -9.65 7.09 -4.40
N ASN A 87 -10.17 8.18 -3.85
CA ASN A 87 -11.53 8.66 -4.18
C ASN A 87 -11.55 9.68 -5.33
N ASP A 88 -12.75 10.19 -5.62
CA ASP A 88 -12.98 11.19 -6.67
C ASP A 88 -12.42 12.59 -6.35
N VAL A 89 -11.93 12.81 -5.12
CA VAL A 89 -11.27 14.05 -4.69
C VAL A 89 -9.76 13.86 -4.42
N ASP A 90 -9.16 12.78 -4.95
CA ASP A 90 -7.74 12.45 -4.85
C ASP A 90 -7.23 12.17 -3.42
N GLU A 91 -8.11 11.88 -2.46
CA GLU A 91 -7.71 11.43 -1.13
C GLU A 91 -7.40 9.93 -1.12
N LEU A 92 -6.33 9.56 -0.40
CA LEU A 92 -5.82 8.20 -0.25
C LEU A 92 -6.10 7.66 1.15
N TRP A 93 -6.53 6.40 1.25
CA TRP A 93 -6.64 5.69 2.54
C TRP A 93 -6.41 4.19 2.38
N PHE A 94 -6.08 3.52 3.50
CA PHE A 94 -6.09 2.07 3.56
C PHE A 94 -7.52 1.54 3.75
N ASP A 95 -7.98 0.72 2.82
CA ASP A 95 -9.19 -0.08 2.96
C ASP A 95 -8.79 -1.49 3.39
N VAL A 96 -9.30 -1.92 4.55
CA VAL A 96 -9.05 -3.25 5.12
C VAL A 96 -10.37 -3.99 5.24
N ASP A 97 -10.55 -5.06 4.47
CA ASP A 97 -11.77 -5.88 4.56
C ASP A 97 -11.79 -6.60 5.93
N GLU A 98 -12.83 -6.36 6.73
CA GLU A 98 -13.16 -7.16 7.90
C GLU A 98 -13.77 -8.49 7.45
N VAL A 99 -12.95 -9.54 7.37
CA VAL A 99 -13.43 -10.93 7.20
C VAL A 99 -14.17 -11.45 8.42
#